data_AF-A0AAU4EWW5-F1
#
_entry.id   AF-A0AAU4EWW5-F1
#
_cell.length_a   1.000
_cell.length_b   1.000
_cell.length_c   1.000
_cell.angle_alpha   90.00
_cell.angle_beta   90.00
_cell.angle_gamma   90.00
#
_symmetry.space_group_name_H-M   'P 1'
#
loop_
_entity.id
_entity.type
_entity.pdbx_description
1 polymer ?
#
loop_
_entity_poly.entity_id
_entity_poly.type
_entity_poly.pdbx_seq_one_letter_code
_entity_poly.pdbx_strand_id
1 'polypeptide(L)' 'MAERFENGIPADRLSGAQWRKASYSGAVGNCVEVAPLTTGEIAMRNSRFPTGPALVYTRAEMAAFLAGAKDGEFDDVLG' A
#
# COMPACT_ATOMS: atom_id res chain seq x y z
N MET A 1 6.88 15.52 -18.34
CA MET A 1 6.42 15.89 -16.99
C MET A 1 6.27 14.59 -16.23
N ALA A 2 6.98 14.40 -15.12
CA ALA A 2 6.84 13.18 -14.33
C ALA A 2 5.44 13.16 -13.72
N GLU A 3 4.67 12.12 -14.00
CA GLU A 3 3.42 11.86 -13.31
C GLU A 3 3.73 11.78 -11.82
N ARG A 4 2.98 12.50 -10.98
CA ARG A 4 3.11 12.42 -9.53
C ARG A 4 1.73 12.18 -8.98
N PHE A 5 1.57 11.10 -8.23
CA PHE A 5 0.29 10.72 -7.67
C PHE A 5 0.11 11.42 -6.33
N GLU A 6 -1.03 12.07 -6.13
CA GLU A 6 -1.37 12.65 -4.84
C GLU A 6 -1.78 11.54 -3.85
N ASN A 7 -1.40 11.71 -2.59
CA ASN A 7 -1.78 10.77 -1.55
C ASN A 7 -3.31 10.81 -1.35
N GLY A 8 -3.97 9.65 -1.35
CA GLY A 8 -5.44 9.54 -1.33
C GLY A 8 -6.09 9.50 -2.72
N ILE A 9 -5.30 9.38 -3.80
CA ILE A 9 -5.82 9.20 -5.16
C ILE A 9 -6.72 7.96 -5.28
N PRO A 10 -7.81 7.99 -6.06
CA PRO A 10 -8.57 6.79 -6.40
C PRO A 10 -7.65 5.70 -7.00
N ALA A 11 -7.71 4.49 -6.46
CA ALA A 11 -6.82 3.39 -6.83
C ALA A 11 -6.97 2.93 -8.28
N ASP A 12 -8.13 3.19 -8.91
CA ASP A 12 -8.39 2.91 -10.33
C ASP A 12 -7.68 3.89 -11.28
N ARG A 13 -7.24 5.06 -10.79
CA ARG A 13 -6.40 6.01 -11.54
C ARG A 13 -4.92 5.64 -11.54
N LEU A 14 -4.51 4.69 -10.70
CA LEU A 14 -3.15 4.12 -10.70
C LEU A 14 -3.06 3.04 -11.78
N SER A 15 -3.13 3.47 -13.05
CA SER A 15 -3.08 2.57 -14.19
C SER A 15 -1.76 1.78 -14.22
N GLY A 16 -1.87 0.46 -14.42
CA GLY A 16 -0.72 -0.45 -14.42
C GLY A 16 -0.18 -0.84 -13.04
N ALA A 17 -0.79 -0.38 -11.93
CA ALA A 17 -0.41 -0.80 -10.59
C ALA A 17 -0.68 -2.30 -10.37
N GLN A 18 0.39 -3.04 -10.07
CA GLN A 18 0.33 -4.48 -9.79
C GLN A 18 0.13 -4.69 -8.28
N TRP A 19 -1.14 -4.78 -7.86
CA TRP A 19 -1.52 -4.91 -6.46
C TRP A 19 -1.20 -6.29 -5.90
N ARG A 20 -0.55 -6.32 -4.74
CA ARG A 20 -0.15 -7.53 -4.04
C ARG A 20 -0.56 -7.48 -2.57
N LYS A 21 -1.21 -8.55 -2.10
CA LYS A 21 -1.48 -8.79 -0.67
C LYS A 21 -0.36 -9.59 0.00
N ALA A 22 -0.30 -9.55 1.33
CA ALA A 22 0.60 -10.42 2.09
C ALA A 22 0.17 -11.90 1.98
N SER A 23 1.12 -12.84 2.08
CA SER A 23 0.82 -14.28 2.06
C SER A 23 -0.01 -14.73 3.25
N TYR A 24 0.11 -14.03 4.38
CA TYR A 24 -0.72 -14.24 5.58
C TYR A 24 -2.16 -13.75 5.41
N SER A 25 -2.46 -13.01 4.34
CA SER A 25 -3.81 -12.57 4.04
C SER A 25 -4.62 -13.70 3.39
N GLY A 26 -5.62 -14.19 4.11
CA GLY A 26 -6.50 -15.28 3.69
C GLY A 26 -7.29 -15.01 2.39
N ALA A 27 -8.14 -15.98 2.01
CA ALA A 27 -8.97 -15.91 0.80
C ALA A 27 -10.19 -14.99 0.96
N VAL A 28 -10.65 -14.80 2.19
CA VAL A 28 -11.76 -13.90 2.53
C VAL A 28 -11.13 -12.51 2.66
N GLY A 29 -11.55 -11.54 1.84
CA GLY A 29 -10.98 -10.18 1.78
C GLY A 29 -10.92 -9.45 3.13
N ASN A 30 -10.51 -8.18 3.13
CA ASN A 30 -10.01 -7.37 4.28
C ASN A 30 -8.47 -7.26 4.30
N CYS A 31 -7.83 -7.40 3.14
CA CYS A 31 -6.37 -7.39 3.06
C CYS A 31 -5.88 -5.97 2.74
N VAL A 32 -4.75 -5.60 3.32
CA VAL A 32 -3.96 -4.48 2.82
C VAL A 32 -3.19 -4.95 1.60
N GLU A 33 -3.31 -4.20 0.50
CA GLU A 33 -2.59 -4.45 -0.75
C GLU A 33 -1.58 -3.33 -1.00
N VAL A 34 -0.44 -3.69 -1.57
CA VAL A 34 0.62 -2.74 -1.95
C VAL A 34 0.98 -2.90 -3.42
N ALA A 35 1.35 -1.81 -4.09
CA ALA A 35 1.79 -1.82 -5.48
C ALA A 35 2.96 -0.82 -5.69
N PRO A 36 4.10 -1.25 -6.25
CA PRO A 36 5.10 -0.31 -6.74
C PRO A 36 4.57 0.45 -7.95
N LEU A 37 4.80 1.76 -8.00
CA LEU A 37 4.40 2.63 -9.10
C LEU A 37 5.58 2.91 -10.03
N THR A 38 5.28 3.27 -11.28
CA THR A 38 6.28 3.65 -12.29
C THR A 38 7.08 4.89 -11.89
N THR A 39 6.53 5.72 -11.01
CA THR A 39 7.13 6.92 -10.43
C THR A 39 8.18 6.60 -9.33
N GLY A 40 8.30 5.34 -8.93
CA GLY A 40 9.21 4.87 -7.88
C GLY A 40 8.63 4.87 -6.47
N GLU A 41 7.43 5.43 -6.30
CA GLU A 41 6.61 5.40 -5.08
C GLU A 41 5.92 4.05 -4.90
N ILE A 42 5.31 3.83 -3.73
CA ILE A 42 4.57 2.62 -3.38
C ILE A 42 3.17 3.03 -2.94
N ALA A 43 2.16 2.50 -3.62
CA ALA A 43 0.78 2.67 -3.24
C ALA A 43 0.32 1.58 -2.26
N MET A 44 -0.59 1.93 -1.36
CA MET A 44 -1.27 1.03 -0.42
C MET A 44 -2.78 1.25 -0.52
N ARG A 45 -3.57 0.17 -0.55
CA ARG A 45 -5.04 0.26 -0.53
C ARG A 45 -5.67 -0.88 0.28
N ASN A 46 -6.96 -0.75 0.56
CA ASN A 46 -7.77 -1.81 1.14
C ASN A 46 -8.44 -2.64 0.04
N SER A 47 -8.24 -3.97 0.07
CA SER A 47 -8.77 -4.88 -0.94
C SER A 47 -10.31 -4.89 -1.04
N ARG A 48 -11.03 -4.45 0.00
CA ARG A 48 -12.50 -4.32 -0.03
C ARG A 48 -12.98 -3.15 -0.88
N PHE A 49 -12.11 -2.17 -1.08
CA PHE A 49 -12.41 -0.93 -1.82
C PHE A 49 -11.37 -0.78 -2.94
N PRO A 50 -11.38 -1.68 -3.96
CA PRO A 50 -10.34 -1.71 -4.99
C PRO A 50 -10.28 -0.44 -5.85
N THR A 51 -11.35 0.37 -5.87
CA THR A 51 -11.43 1.68 -6.51
C THR A 51 -11.40 2.84 -5.50
N GLY A 52 -11.32 2.54 -4.21
CA GLY A 52 -11.26 3.52 -3.13
C GLY A 52 -9.93 4.28 -3.09
N PRO A 53 -9.71 5.13 -2.09
CA PRO A 53 -8.47 5.88 -1.96
C PRO A 53 -7.28 4.94 -1.75
N ALA A 54 -6.21 5.20 -2.51
CA ALA A 54 -4.90 4.61 -2.31
C ALA A 54 -3.97 5.63 -1.65
N LEU A 55 -3.24 5.19 -0.63
CA LEU A 55 -2.20 5.99 -0.02
C LEU A 55 -0.89 5.81 -0.80
N VAL A 56 -0.19 6.89 -1.11
CA VAL A 56 1.06 6.87 -1.89
C VAL A 56 2.21 7.31 -0.99
N TYR A 57 3.19 6.42 -0.82
CA TYR A 57 4.36 6.64 0.00
C TYR A 57 5.63 6.60 -0.83
N THR A 58 6.63 7.37 -0.43
CA THR A 58 7.99 7.23 -0.96
C THR A 58 8.56 5.86 -0.59
N ARG A 59 9.57 5.43 -1.35
CA ARG A 59 10.31 4.20 -1.03
C ARG A 59 10.97 4.25 0.36
N ALA A 60 11.44 5.43 0.78
CA ALA A 60 12.08 5.60 2.08
C ALA A 60 11.10 5.44 3.24
N GLU A 61 9.92 6.04 3.14
CA GLU A 61 8.84 5.88 4.14
C GLU A 61 8.40 4.42 4.25
N MET A 62 8.19 3.75 3.11
CA MET A 62 7.79 2.33 3.12
C MET A 62 8.91 1.42 3.66
N ALA A 63 10.18 1.73 3.37
CA ALA A 63 11.30 0.97 3.92
C ALA A 63 11.39 1.10 5.45
N ALA A 64 11.22 2.32 5.97
CA ALA A 64 11.18 2.57 7.41
C ALA A 64 9.99 1.86 8.07
N PHE A 65 8.79 1.97 7.50
CA PHE A 65 7.59 1.28 7.98
C PHE A 65 7.79 -0.24 8.03
N LEU A 66 8.35 -0.84 6.98
CA LEU A 66 8.62 -2.27 6.93
C LEU A 66 9.71 -2.72 7.92
N ALA A 67 10.64 -1.86 8.30
CA ALA A 67 11.61 -2.16 9.36
C ALA A 67 10.90 -2.23 10.72
N GLY A 68 10.18 -1.17 11.11
CA GLY A 68 9.43 -1.15 12.37
C GLY A 68 8.39 -2.28 12.48
N ALA A 69 7.66 -2.56 11.39
CA ALA A 69 6.70 -3.66 11.35
C ALA A 69 7.36 -5.05 11.51
N LYS A 70 8.61 -5.23 11.09
CA LYS A 70 9.35 -6.49 11.30
C LYS A 70 9.92 -6.60 12.72
N ASP A 71 10.25 -5.46 13.33
CA ASP A 71 10.74 -5.38 14.70
C ASP A 71 9.60 -5.47 15.72
N GLY A 72 8.34 -5.54 15.26
CA GLY A 72 7.14 -5.66 16.11
C GLY A 72 6.71 -4.33 16.74
N GLU A 73 7.19 -3.19 16.23
CA GLU A 73 6.93 -1.86 16.81
C GLU A 73 5.45 -1.45 16.84
N PHE A 74 4.60 -2.17 16.10
CA PHE A 74 3.17 -1.88 15.98
C PHE A 74 2.27 -3.03 16.47
N ASP A 75 2.83 -4.04 17.14
CA ASP A 75 2.05 -5.19 17.63
C ASP A 75 1.05 -4.77 18.72
N ASP A 76 1.36 -3.72 19.49
CA ASP A 76 0.50 -3.13 20.51
C ASP A 76 -0.84 -2.61 19.96
N VAL A 77 -0.90 -2.30 18.65
CA VAL A 77 -2.12 -1.84 17.97
C VAL A 77 -3.17 -2.96 17.89
N LEU A 78 -2.78 -4.23 18.07
CA LEU A 78 -3.69 -5.38 18.07
C LEU A 78 -4.25 -5.74 19.46
N GLY A 79 -3.81 -5.04 20.52
CA GLY A 79 -4.15 -5.34 21.93
C GLY A 79 -3.29 -6.43 22.54
#